data_AF-A0A1H0RJ09-F1
#
_entry.id   AF-A0A1H0RJ09-F1
#
_cell.length_a   1.000
_cell.length_b   1.000
_cell.length_c   1.000
_cell.angle_alpha   90.00
_cell.angle_beta   90.00
_cell.angle_gamma   90.00
#
_symmetry.space_group_name_H-M   'P 1'
#
loop_
_entity.id
_entity.type
_entity.pdbx_description
1 polymer ?
#
loop_
_entity_poly.entity_id
_entity_poly.type
_entity_poly.pdbx_seq_one_letter_code
_entity_poly.pdbx_strand_id
1 'polypeptide(L)'
;MSNISRIKALTCAICCATMVPMNSIQIIGAIQLATGKLVPEVAKENGYGKSAFYRVISGESQSHVLRKLISEITKLSIDELWPDQPNGDS
;
A
#
# COMPACT_ATOMS: atom_id res chain seq x y z
N MET A 1 -14.66 43.62 -25.54
CA MET A 1 -13.52 43.36 -26.44
C MET A 1 -12.26 43.23 -25.60
N SER A 2 -11.45 42.21 -25.90
CA SER A 2 -10.07 41.94 -25.41
C SER A 2 -9.95 41.50 -23.94
N ASN A 3 -9.83 40.18 -23.70
CA ASN A 3 -8.61 39.35 -23.72
C ASN A 3 -7.67 39.63 -22.54
N ILE A 4 -7.58 38.69 -21.59
CA ILE A 4 -6.31 38.06 -21.18
C ILE A 4 -6.62 36.66 -20.64
N SER A 5 -6.23 35.71 -21.46
CA SER A 5 -6.05 34.30 -21.18
C SER A 5 -4.95 34.06 -20.14
N ARG A 6 -5.08 32.95 -19.40
CA ARG A 6 -3.98 32.10 -18.94
C ARG A 6 -2.94 32.72 -18.01
N ILE A 7 -3.08 32.49 -16.70
CA ILE A 7 -1.94 32.44 -15.77
C ILE A 7 -2.05 31.20 -14.87
N LYS A 8 -1.21 30.21 -15.22
CA LYS A 8 -0.56 29.18 -14.39
C LYS A 8 -1.46 28.14 -13.68
N ALA A 9 -1.80 27.02 -14.30
CA ALA A 9 -0.99 25.78 -14.39
C ALA A 9 0.47 25.84 -13.89
N LEU A 10 0.90 24.77 -13.20
CA LEU A 10 2.15 24.59 -12.46
C LEU A 10 2.14 25.34 -11.12
N THR A 11 2.11 24.65 -9.97
CA THR A 11 3.20 23.76 -9.55
C THR A 11 2.68 22.57 -8.70
N CYS A 12 2.34 21.46 -9.36
CA CYS A 12 2.25 20.15 -8.71
C CYS A 12 3.64 19.51 -8.72
N ALA A 13 4.61 20.15 -8.07
CA ALA A 13 5.95 19.64 -7.95
C ALA A 13 6.31 19.57 -6.47
N ILE A 14 6.90 18.44 -6.08
CA ILE A 14 7.43 18.12 -4.76
C ILE A 14 6.43 17.41 -3.81
N CYS A 15 5.79 16.35 -4.30
CA CYS A 15 5.51 15.17 -3.46
C CYS A 15 6.00 13.88 -4.15
N CYS A 16 7.09 13.97 -4.92
CA CYS A 16 7.94 12.80 -5.14
C CYS A 16 8.74 12.57 -3.85
N ALA A 17 8.03 12.31 -2.75
CA ALA A 17 8.59 11.51 -1.68
C ALA A 17 9.12 10.27 -2.39
N THR A 18 10.43 10.10 -2.38
CA THR A 18 11.08 8.87 -2.79
C THR A 18 10.43 7.76 -1.98
N MET A 19 9.40 7.12 -2.54
CA MET A 19 8.76 5.95 -1.97
C MET A 19 9.83 4.87 -2.04
N VAL A 20 10.64 4.80 -0.99
CA VAL A 20 11.58 3.70 -0.81
C VAL A 20 10.70 2.46 -0.72
N PRO A 21 10.86 1.48 -1.62
CA PRO A 21 10.01 0.32 -1.65
C PRO A 21 10.01 -0.35 -0.28
N MET A 22 8.81 -0.44 0.32
CA MET A 22 8.66 -1.16 1.58
C MET A 22 8.97 -2.63 1.33
N ASN A 23 10.04 -3.11 1.93
CA ASN A 23 10.39 -4.52 1.84
C ASN A 23 9.34 -5.36 2.57
N SER A 24 9.17 -6.62 2.16
CA SER A 24 8.25 -7.58 2.80
C SER A 24 8.43 -7.66 4.33
N ILE A 25 9.67 -7.55 4.82
CA ILE A 25 10.00 -7.48 6.24
C ILE A 25 9.40 -6.23 6.92
N GLN A 26 9.44 -5.08 6.26
CA GLN A 26 8.87 -3.84 6.79
C GLN A 26 7.35 -3.90 6.83
N ILE A 27 6.71 -4.52 5.84
CA ILE A 27 5.25 -4.76 5.85
C ILE A 27 4.87 -5.68 7.01
N ILE A 28 5.62 -6.77 7.22
CA ILE A 28 5.42 -7.67 8.38
C ILE A 28 5.55 -6.89 9.69
N GLY A 29 6.60 -6.07 9.81
CA GLY A 29 6.82 -5.21 10.97
C GLY A 29 5.67 -4.22 11.18
N ALA A 30 5.17 -3.58 10.12
CA ALA A 30 4.04 -2.65 10.20
C ALA A 30 2.75 -3.35 10.69
N ILE A 31 2.48 -4.57 10.21
CA ILE A 31 1.34 -5.37 10.69
C ILE A 31 1.50 -5.71 12.17
N GLN A 32 2.70 -6.13 12.59
CA GLN A 32 2.99 -6.45 13.99
C GLN A 32 2.88 -5.22 14.90
N LEU A 33 3.36 -4.06 14.46
CA LEU A 33 3.25 -2.81 15.21
C LEU A 33 1.78 -2.35 15.34
N ALA A 34 0.98 -2.52 14.29
CA ALA A 34 -0.42 -2.11 14.31
C ALA A 34 -1.32 -3.05 15.15
N THR A 35 -1.03 -4.34 15.14
CA THR A 35 -1.90 -5.37 15.76
C THR A 35 -1.38 -5.92 17.08
N GLY A 36 -0.08 -5.80 17.34
CA GLY A 36 0.61 -6.49 18.44
C GLY A 36 0.73 -8.02 18.24
N LYS A 37 0.36 -8.54 17.06
CA LYS A 37 0.28 -9.98 16.78
C LYS A 37 1.12 -10.38 15.57
N LEU A 38 1.42 -11.66 15.47
CA LEU A 38 2.13 -12.21 14.30
C LEU A 38 1.19 -12.29 13.08
N VAL A 39 1.74 -12.12 11.88
CA VAL A 39 0.99 -12.22 10.61
C VAL A 39 0.11 -13.48 10.48
N PRO A 40 0.55 -14.69 10.90
CA PRO A 40 -0.31 -15.88 10.83
C PRO A 40 -1.55 -15.79 11.72
N GLU A 41 -1.46 -15.10 12.85
CA GLU A 41 -2.59 -14.91 13.77
C GLU A 41 -3.57 -13.90 13.18
N VAL A 42 -3.07 -12.78 12.66
CA VAL A 42 -3.87 -11.77 11.96
C VAL A 42 -4.58 -12.38 10.75
N ALA A 43 -3.90 -13.21 9.97
CA ALA A 43 -4.51 -13.92 8.85
C ALA A 43 -5.66 -14.82 9.32
N LYS A 44 -5.44 -15.60 10.38
CA LYS A 44 -6.46 -16.50 10.96
C LYS A 44 -7.67 -15.73 11.49
N GLU A 45 -7.46 -14.61 12.18
CA GLU A 45 -8.54 -13.76 12.72
C GLU A 45 -9.42 -13.17 11.62
N ASN A 46 -8.83 -12.91 10.44
CA ASN A 46 -9.55 -12.42 9.28
C ASN A 46 -10.06 -13.53 8.35
N GLY A 47 -9.95 -14.81 8.74
CA GLY A 47 -10.46 -15.95 7.96
C GLY A 47 -9.59 -16.35 6.77
N TYR A 48 -8.33 -15.92 6.72
CA TYR A 48 -7.39 -16.23 5.64
C TYR A 48 -6.30 -17.21 6.06
N GLY A 49 -5.76 -17.92 5.08
CA GLY A 49 -4.57 -18.75 5.27
C GLY A 49 -3.30 -17.91 5.38
N LYS A 50 -2.40 -18.27 6.31
CA LYS A 50 -1.10 -17.60 6.49
C LYS A 50 -0.30 -17.47 5.18
N SER A 51 -0.34 -18.50 4.32
CA SER A 51 0.39 -18.52 3.06
C SER A 51 -0.12 -17.47 2.07
N ALA A 52 -1.43 -17.17 2.08
CA ALA A 52 -2.00 -16.14 1.22
C ALA A 52 -1.50 -14.75 1.60
N PHE A 53 -1.45 -14.46 2.91
CA PHE A 53 -0.87 -13.22 3.43
C PHE A 53 0.60 -13.07 3.03
N TYR A 54 1.43 -14.08 3.26
CA TYR A 54 2.85 -14.01 2.90
C TYR A 54 3.09 -13.82 1.41
N ARG A 55 2.32 -14.47 0.54
CA ARG A 55 2.40 -14.28 -0.92
C ARG A 55 2.02 -12.86 -1.34
N VAL A 56 1.04 -12.24 -0.68
CA VAL A 56 0.67 -10.84 -0.97
C VAL A 56 1.73 -9.88 -0.45
N ILE A 57 2.22 -10.11 0.77
CA ILE A 57 3.30 -9.33 1.39
C ILE A 57 4.59 -9.39 0.57
N SER A 58 4.97 -10.57 0.05
CA SER A 58 6.14 -10.72 -0.82
C SER A 58 5.95 -10.18 -2.23
N GLY A 59 4.73 -9.78 -2.58
CA GLY A 59 4.39 -9.30 -3.92
C GLY A 59 4.20 -10.41 -4.96
N GLU A 60 4.32 -11.69 -4.59
CA GLU A 60 4.02 -12.86 -5.44
C GLU A 60 2.54 -12.94 -5.85
N SER A 61 1.64 -12.34 -5.05
CA SER A 61 0.22 -12.28 -5.33
C SER A 61 -0.31 -10.84 -5.28
N GLN A 62 -1.11 -10.47 -6.27
CA GLN A 62 -1.78 -9.17 -6.38
C GLN A 62 -3.24 -9.20 -5.89
N SER A 63 -3.55 -10.00 -4.87
CA SER A 63 -4.90 -10.04 -4.32
C SER A 63 -5.30 -8.68 -3.73
N HIS A 64 -6.13 -7.94 -4.46
CA HIS A 64 -6.60 -6.61 -4.06
C HIS A 64 -7.31 -6.63 -2.69
N VAL A 65 -8.10 -7.67 -2.43
CA VAL A 65 -8.82 -7.84 -1.15
C VAL A 65 -7.84 -7.90 0.02
N LEU A 66 -6.78 -8.71 -0.10
CA LEU A 66 -5.78 -8.85 0.95
C LEU A 66 -4.89 -7.60 1.10
N ARG A 67 -4.56 -6.92 -0.01
CA ARG A 67 -3.82 -5.65 0.04
C ARG A 67 -4.60 -4.56 0.73
N LYS A 68 -5.88 -4.43 0.40
CA LYS A 68 -6.79 -3.50 1.05
C LYS A 68 -6.92 -3.80 2.54
N LEU A 69 -7.08 -5.07 2.91
CA LEU A 69 -7.12 -5.48 4.31
C LEU A 69 -5.82 -5.10 5.06
N ILE A 70 -4.66 -5.38 4.48
CA ILE A 70 -3.38 -5.03 5.09
C ILE A 70 -3.25 -3.50 5.22
N SER A 71 -3.65 -2.74 4.19
CA SER A 71 -3.70 -1.28 4.22
C SER A 71 -4.62 -0.75 5.33
N GLU A 72 -5.79 -1.35 5.52
CA GLU A 72 -6.72 -0.98 6.59
C GLU A 72 -6.16 -1.28 7.99
N ILE A 73 -5.36 -2.35 8.13
CA ILE A 73 -4.70 -2.74 9.38
C ILE A 73 -3.55 -1.78 9.70
N THR A 74 -2.66 -1.54 8.74
CA THR A 74 -1.44 -0.74 8.95
C THR A 74 -1.70 0.76 8.88
N LYS A 75 -2.87 1.18 8.37
CA LYS A 75 -3.21 2.58 8.06
C LYS A 75 -2.28 3.23 7.03
N LEU A 76 -1.59 2.42 6.24
CA LEU A 76 -0.74 2.85 5.12
C LEU A 76 -1.48 2.60 3.82
N SER A 77 -1.25 3.43 2.80
CA SER A 77 -1.81 3.19 1.47
C SER A 77 -1.19 1.95 0.81
N ILE A 78 -1.91 1.37 -0.15
CA ILE A 78 -1.40 0.22 -0.90
C ILE A 78 -0.15 0.63 -1.71
N ASP A 79 -0.11 1.85 -2.24
CA ASP A 79 1.07 2.41 -2.92
C ASP A 79 2.29 2.52 -2.00
N GLU A 80 2.11 2.91 -0.73
CA GLU A 80 3.22 2.95 0.23
C GLU A 80 3.73 1.55 0.58
N LEU A 81 2.82 0.58 0.67
CA LEU A 81 3.14 -0.80 0.99
C LEU A 81 3.78 -1.55 -0.19
N TRP A 82 3.34 -1.28 -1.43
CA TRP A 82 3.82 -1.93 -2.65
C TRP A 82 3.99 -0.92 -3.80
N PRO A 83 4.96 0.00 -3.74
CA PRO A 83 5.09 1.09 -4.73
C PRO A 83 5.46 0.62 -6.13
N ASP A 84 6.08 -0.55 -6.25
CA ASP A 84 6.48 -1.13 -7.54
C ASP A 84 5.36 -1.92 -8.22
N GLN A 85 4.16 -1.99 -7.61
CA GLN A 85 3.08 -2.81 -8.11
C GLN A 85 1.88 -1.96 -8.53
N PRO A 86 1.37 -2.13 -9.76
CA PRO A 86 0.21 -1.38 -10.20
C PRO A 86 -1.00 -1.73 -9.33
N ASN A 87 -1.59 -0.72 -8.69
CA ASN A 87 -2.91 -0.83 -8.10
C ASN A 87 -3.91 -0.95 -9.25
N GLY A 88 -4.51 -2.13 -9.40
CA GLY A 88 -5.39 -2.47 -10.52
C GLY A 88 -6.73 -1.72 -10.51
N ASP A 89 -6.70 -0.40 -10.59
CA ASP A 89 -7.83 0.44 -11.01
C ASP A 89 -7.84 0.49 -12.54
N SER A 90 -8.45 -0.51 -13.16
CA SER A 90 -8.83 -0.51 -14.59
C SER A 90 -10.24 -1.04 -14.75
#